data_AF-S4RBH4-F1
#
_entry.id   AF-S4RBH4-F1
#
_cell.length_a   1.000
_cell.length_b   1.000
_cell.length_c   1.000
_cell.angle_alpha   90.00
_cell.angle_beta   90.00
_cell.angle_gamma   90.00
#
_symmetry.space_group_name_H-M   'P 1'
#
loop_
_entity.id
_entity.type
_entity.pdbx_description
1 polymer ?
#
loop_
_entity_poly.entity_id
_entity_poly.type
_entity_poly.pdbx_seq_one_letter_code
_entity_poly.pdbx_strand_id
1 'polypeptide(L)'
;QLKVPVAEKPGVSVNFRKVLLNRCQKEFEKDKDDDDIFERKQKEMEAAATPEERTRLHDELEDSRDKARRRSLGNIRFIGELFKLKMLTEPIMHD
;
A
#
# COMPACT_ATOMS: atom_id res chain seq x y z
N GLN A 1 -4.16 -4.08 -26.75
CA GLN A 1 -4.13 -3.43 -25.42
C GLN A 1 -5.53 -2.91 -25.11
N LEU A 2 -6.10 -3.24 -23.94
CA LEU A 2 -7.44 -2.80 -23.53
C LEU A 2 -7.45 -1.28 -23.27
N LYS A 3 -8.17 -0.54 -24.11
CA LYS A 3 -8.38 0.90 -23.96
C LYS A 3 -9.75 1.14 -23.32
N VAL A 4 -9.77 1.88 -22.22
CA VAL A 4 -11.02 2.23 -21.50
C VAL A 4 -11.24 3.74 -21.58
N PRO A 5 -12.50 4.19 -21.77
CA PRO A 5 -12.83 5.61 -21.80
C PRO A 5 -12.60 6.24 -20.42
N VAL A 6 -12.09 7.46 -20.39
CA VAL A 6 -11.95 8.24 -19.15
C VAL A 6 -13.28 8.94 -18.88
N ALA A 7 -13.87 8.70 -17.70
CA ALA A 7 -15.18 9.25 -17.34
C ALA A 7 -15.23 10.79 -17.42
N GLU A 8 -14.13 11.46 -17.07
CA GLU A 8 -14.04 12.93 -17.05
C GLU A 8 -13.77 13.57 -18.42
N LYS A 9 -13.32 12.80 -19.41
CA LYS A 9 -12.89 13.34 -20.71
C LYS A 9 -13.45 12.50 -21.86
N PRO A 10 -14.60 12.90 -22.41
CA PRO A 10 -15.19 12.27 -23.59
C PRO A 10 -14.17 12.22 -24.75
N GLY A 11 -14.01 11.06 -25.37
CA GLY A 11 -13.06 10.85 -26.48
C GLY A 11 -11.62 10.50 -26.07
N VAL A 12 -11.26 10.62 -24.79
CA VAL A 12 -9.95 10.19 -24.28
C VAL A 12 -10.06 8.75 -23.76
N SER A 13 -9.17 7.89 -24.23
CA SER A 13 -9.04 6.52 -23.72
C SER A 13 -7.66 6.28 -23.12
N VAL A 14 -7.63 5.55 -22.01
CA VAL A 14 -6.39 5.16 -21.34
C VAL A 14 -6.17 3.66 -21.50
N ASN A 15 -4.91 3.26 -21.46
CA ASN A 15 -4.56 1.85 -21.40
C ASN A 15 -4.80 1.36 -19.96
N PHE A 16 -5.81 0.50 -19.79
CA PHE A 16 -6.19 -0.03 -18.48
C PHE A 16 -5.03 -0.73 -17.78
N ARG A 17 -4.22 -1.49 -18.54
CA ARG A 17 -3.04 -2.17 -18.02
C ARG A 17 -2.03 -1.17 -17.44
N LYS A 18 -1.76 -0.07 -18.13
CA LYS A 18 -0.83 0.98 -17.67
C LYS A 18 -1.34 1.66 -16.40
N VAL A 19 -2.63 1.96 -16.33
CA VAL A 19 -3.24 2.58 -15.13
C VAL A 19 -3.17 1.63 -13.93
N LEU A 20 -3.51 0.36 -14.14
CA LEU A 20 -3.44 -0.66 -13.11
C LEU A 20 -2.03 -0.84 -12.58
N LEU A 21 -1.04 -0.99 -13.49
CA LEU A 21 0.38 -1.08 -13.14
C LEU A 21 0.85 0.11 -12.30
N ASN A 22 0.57 1.34 -12.75
CA ASN A 22 0.98 2.55 -12.03
C ASN A 22 0.32 2.66 -10.64
N ARG A 23 -0.92 2.17 -10.49
CA ARG A 23 -1.58 2.14 -9.18
C ARG A 23 -0.95 1.07 -8.28
N CYS A 24 -0.76 -0.13 -8.81
CA CYS A 24 -0.12 -1.25 -8.12
C CYS A 24 1.26 -0.86 -7.57
N GLN A 25 2.10 -0.24 -8.40
CA GLN A 25 3.43 0.22 -7.98
C GLN A 25 3.37 1.28 -6.87
N LYS A 26 2.48 2.28 -6.99
CA LYS A 26 2.30 3.29 -5.94
C LYS A 26 1.82 2.71 -4.61
N GLU A 27 0.93 1.73 -4.64
CA GLU A 27 0.46 1.11 -3.39
C GLU A 27 1.54 0.18 -2.79
N PHE A 28 2.38 -0.47 -3.61
CA PHE A 28 3.51 -1.26 -3.14
C PHE A 28 4.63 -0.39 -2.53
N GLU A 29 4.96 0.74 -3.16
CA GLU A 29 5.97 1.69 -2.65
C GLU A 29 5.52 2.36 -1.34
N LYS A 30 4.22 2.66 -1.18
CA LYS A 30 3.65 3.15 0.08
C LYS A 30 3.86 2.18 1.26
N ASP A 31 3.81 0.88 0.99
CA ASP A 31 4.01 -0.12 2.05
C ASP A 31 5.46 -0.09 2.59
N LYS A 32 6.42 0.59 1.91
CA LYS A 32 7.80 0.84 2.41
C LYS A 32 7.91 2.08 3.30
N ASP A 33 6.98 3.04 3.21
CA ASP A 33 6.99 4.27 4.02
C ASP A 33 6.47 4.05 5.45
N ASP A 34 5.83 2.90 5.71
CA ASP A 34 5.26 2.57 7.00
C ASP A 34 6.36 2.34 8.08
N ASP A 35 7.56 1.89 7.70
CA ASP A 35 8.68 1.64 8.62
C ASP A 35 9.14 2.92 9.34
N ASP A 36 9.27 4.04 8.62
CA ASP A 36 9.62 5.35 9.19
C ASP A 36 8.53 5.87 10.14
N ILE A 37 7.27 5.56 9.86
CA ILE A 37 6.13 5.94 10.69
C ILE A 37 6.13 5.12 11.98
N PHE A 38 6.42 3.83 11.89
CA PHE A 38 6.50 2.95 13.06
C PHE A 38 7.67 3.35 13.98
N GLU A 39 8.84 3.69 13.42
CA GLU A 39 9.96 4.17 14.23
C GLU A 39 9.64 5.46 15.00
N ARG A 40 8.95 6.41 14.37
CA ARG A 40 8.57 7.66 15.05
C ARG A 40 7.57 7.41 16.17
N LYS A 41 6.53 6.61 15.91
CA LYS A 41 5.53 6.28 16.93
C LYS A 41 6.11 5.48 18.10
N GLN A 42 7.10 4.63 17.85
CA GLN A 42 7.85 3.94 18.89
C GLN A 42 8.60 4.94 19.80
N LYS A 43 9.27 5.94 19.22
CA LYS A 43 9.95 7.01 19.97
C LYS A 43 8.96 7.87 20.78
N GLU A 44 7.78 8.16 20.23
CA GLU A 44 6.73 8.88 20.95
C GLU A 44 6.20 8.08 22.17
N MET A 45 6.05 6.76 22.03
CA MET A 45 5.67 5.88 23.14
C MET A 45 6.74 5.84 24.24
N GLU A 46 8.02 5.83 23.87
CA GLU A 46 9.15 5.88 24.82
C GLU A 46 9.23 7.23 25.56
N ALA A 47 8.88 8.32 24.87
CA ALA A 47 8.82 9.68 25.42
C ALA A 47 7.54 9.98 26.21
N ALA A 48 6.53 9.08 26.19
CA ALA A 48 5.26 9.29 26.88
C ALA A 48 5.44 9.41 28.40
N ALA A 49 4.84 10.46 28.98
CA ALA A 49 5.02 10.83 30.37
C ALA A 49 4.22 9.97 31.36
N THR A 50 3.13 9.35 30.89
CA THR A 50 2.22 8.56 31.75
C THR A 50 2.04 7.12 31.25
N PRO A 51 1.81 6.16 32.17
CA PRO A 51 1.50 4.77 31.80
C PRO A 51 0.23 4.62 30.95
N GLU A 52 -0.81 5.43 31.22
CA GLU A 52 -2.04 5.39 30.42
C GLU A 52 -1.80 5.85 28.99
N GLU A 53 -1.04 6.94 28.80
CA GLU A 53 -0.70 7.46 27.47
C GLU A 53 0.19 6.48 26.69
N ARG A 54 1.14 5.84 27.37
CA ARG A 54 1.96 4.78 26.78
C ARG A 54 1.12 3.60 26.30
N THR A 55 0.15 3.16 27.09
CA THR A 55 -0.74 2.04 26.75
C THR A 55 -1.60 2.38 25.53
N ARG A 56 -2.17 3.59 25.51
CA ARG A 56 -2.95 4.06 24.36
C ARG A 56 -2.10 4.14 23.08
N LEU A 57 -0.90 4.71 23.16
CA LEU A 57 0.01 4.81 22.02
C LEU A 57 0.45 3.43 21.52
N HIS A 58 0.66 2.47 22.43
CA HIS A 58 0.94 1.08 22.10
C HIS A 58 -0.21 0.45 21.28
N ASP A 59 -1.46 0.58 21.76
CA ASP A 59 -2.62 -0.01 21.09
C ASP A 59 -2.86 0.63 19.71
N GLU A 60 -2.68 1.95 19.59
CA GLU A 60 -2.74 2.67 18.32
C GLU A 60 -1.63 2.25 17.34
N LEU A 61 -0.42 1.97 17.86
CA LEU A 61 0.70 1.46 17.08
C LEU A 61 0.43 0.05 16.56
N GLU A 62 -0.06 -0.84 17.42
CA GLU A 62 -0.38 -2.22 17.08
C GLU A 62 -1.49 -2.31 16.02
N ASP A 63 -2.59 -1.57 16.19
CA ASP A 63 -3.67 -1.54 15.18
C ASP A 63 -3.18 -0.97 13.84
N SER A 64 -2.31 0.05 13.87
CA SER A 64 -1.68 0.60 12.67
C SER A 64 -0.79 -0.44 11.97
N ARG A 65 0.02 -1.18 12.72
CA ARG A 65 0.89 -2.25 12.22
C ARG A 65 0.08 -3.38 11.60
N ASP A 66 -0.98 -3.80 12.27
CA ASP A 66 -1.83 -4.89 11.80
C ASP A 66 -2.58 -4.50 10.52
N LYS A 67 -3.04 -3.25 10.40
CA LYS A 67 -3.65 -2.73 9.17
C LYS A 67 -2.65 -2.66 8.03
N ALA A 68 -1.44 -2.13 8.26
CA ALA A 68 -0.37 -2.09 7.27
C ALA A 68 -0.02 -3.48 6.77
N ARG A 69 0.23 -4.43 7.68
CA ARG A 69 0.52 -5.84 7.34
C ARG A 69 -0.58 -6.48 6.51
N ARG A 70 -1.85 -6.26 6.88
CA ARG A 70 -3.01 -6.82 6.16
C ARG A 70 -3.13 -6.24 4.75
N ARG A 71 -2.86 -4.94 4.58
CA ARG A 71 -2.84 -4.27 3.27
C ARG A 71 -1.70 -4.81 2.41
N SER A 72 -0.47 -4.84 2.93
CA SER A 72 0.71 -5.35 2.21
C SER A 72 0.51 -6.79 1.76
N LEU A 73 0.04 -7.68 2.65
CA LEU A 73 -0.25 -9.08 2.27
C LEU A 73 -1.36 -9.18 1.22
N GLY A 74 -2.40 -8.34 1.35
CA GLY A 74 -3.48 -8.23 0.37
C GLY A 74 -2.95 -7.77 -1.00
N ASN A 75 -2.08 -6.76 -1.01
CA ASN A 75 -1.41 -6.26 -2.21
C ASN A 75 -0.57 -7.35 -2.87
N ILE A 76 0.31 -8.05 -2.12
CA ILE A 76 1.13 -9.14 -2.65
C ILE A 76 0.26 -10.21 -3.33
N ARG A 77 -0.83 -10.64 -2.66
CA ARG A 77 -1.77 -11.60 -3.25
C ARG A 77 -2.43 -11.06 -4.51
N PHE A 78 -2.89 -9.81 -4.48
CA PHE A 78 -3.54 -9.16 -5.60
C PHE A 78 -2.62 -9.05 -6.83
N ILE A 79 -1.36 -8.63 -6.62
CA ILE A 79 -0.33 -8.58 -7.66
C ILE A 79 -0.09 -9.97 -8.25
N GLY A 80 0.02 -11.01 -7.42
CA GLY A 80 0.16 -12.39 -7.88
C GLY A 80 -0.98 -12.84 -8.79
N GLU A 81 -2.23 -12.54 -8.42
CA GLU A 81 -3.40 -12.87 -9.25
C GLU A 81 -3.42 -12.09 -10.57
N LEU A 82 -3.05 -10.80 -10.55
CA LEU A 82 -2.93 -10.00 -11.78
C LEU A 82 -1.80 -10.52 -12.70
N PHE A 83 -0.68 -10.96 -12.14
CA PHE A 83 0.40 -11.58 -12.90
C PHE A 83 -0.06 -12.88 -13.56
N LYS A 84 -0.79 -13.74 -12.83
CA LYS A 84 -1.38 -14.98 -13.36
C LYS A 84 -2.32 -14.73 -14.54
N LEU A 85 -3.07 -13.63 -14.53
CA LEU A 85 -3.93 -13.18 -15.64
C LEU A 85 -3.16 -12.51 -16.79
N LYS A 86 -1.82 -12.54 -16.76
CA LYS A 86 -0.92 -11.83 -17.69
C LYS A 86 -1.22 -10.34 -17.77
N MET A 87 -1.75 -9.74 -16.70
CA MET A 87 -2.08 -8.32 -16.64
C MET A 87 -0.90 -7.48 -16.16
N LEU A 88 0.11 -8.08 -15.54
CA LEU A 88 1.35 -7.42 -15.13
C LEU A 88 2.55 -7.88 -15.97
N THR A 89 3.63 -7.11 -15.93
CA THR A 89 4.92 -7.42 -16.55
C THR A 89 5.91 -7.87 -15.46
N GLU A 90 6.85 -8.75 -15.79
CA GLU A 90 7.82 -9.34 -14.83
C GLU A 90 8.53 -8.36 -13.90
N PRO A 91 8.93 -7.13 -14.29
CA PRO A 91 9.71 -6.26 -13.40
C PRO A 91 9.08 -6.01 -12.03
N ILE A 92 7.74 -5.92 -11.96
CA ILE A 92 7.02 -5.63 -10.70
C ILE A 92 6.98 -6.84 -9.75
N MET A 93 7.23 -8.06 -10.23
CA MET A 93 7.28 -9.25 -9.38
C MET A 93 8.61 -9.43 -8.66
N HIS A 94 9.66 -8.71 -9.08
CA HIS A 94 11.01 -8.85 -8.57
C HIS A 94 11.41 -7.73 -7.58
N ASP A 95 10.53 -6.74 -7.35
CA ASP A 95 10.70 -5.62 -6.40
C ASP A 95 10.09 -5.90 -5.02
#